data_AF-A0A7J7I167-F1
#
_entry.id   AF-A0A7J7I167-F1
#
_cell.length_a   1.000
_cell.length_b   1.000
_cell.length_c   1.000
_cell.angle_alpha   90.00
_cell.angle_beta   90.00
_cell.angle_gamma   90.00
#
_symmetry.space_group_name_H-M   'P 1'
#
loop_
_entity.id
_entity.type
_entity.pdbx_description
1 polymer ?
#
loop_
_entity_poly.entity_id
_entity_poly.type
_entity_poly.pdbx_seq_one_letter_code
_entity_poly.pdbx_strand_id
1 'polypeptide(L)'
;LDFQLSYHKFNESQREQAVLKRLQQGEIVAQICDAGTPGISDPGMELVKLCVDENIPIIPIPGPFAFVAALSASGLATDEFTFVGFLPKHAGSRKERLIVSAKEVATQIFYVLPHKLHQFIEEASSIFGGCRQCAIAREMTKIHEEFWCGTLEEAKGAFLTCQPKGEITFLIEGKANCVVEAPSESQLENELRELISGGQCPSSVLDFFCLQCIFKSVKS
;
A
#
# COMPACT_ATOMS: atom_id res chain seq x y z
N LEU A 1 16.31 -39.52 -0.82
CA LEU A 1 16.85 -38.24 -1.34
C LEU A 1 15.78 -37.20 -1.07
N ASP A 2 15.83 -36.56 0.10
CA ASP A 2 14.90 -35.47 0.39
C ASP A 2 15.44 -34.20 -0.26
N PHE A 3 14.94 -33.93 -1.46
CA PHE A 3 15.28 -32.73 -2.24
C PHE A 3 14.64 -31.45 -1.67
N GLN A 4 13.72 -31.58 -0.72
CA GLN A 4 12.98 -30.47 -0.13
C GLN A 4 13.35 -30.28 1.33
N LEU A 5 13.52 -29.02 1.72
CA LEU A 5 13.79 -28.59 3.09
C LEU A 5 12.66 -27.69 3.55
N SER A 6 12.00 -28.02 4.66
CA SER A 6 10.96 -27.14 5.22
C SER A 6 11.59 -25.85 5.75
N TYR A 7 11.12 -24.71 5.25
CA TYR A 7 11.57 -23.38 5.62
C TYR A 7 10.35 -22.50 5.92
N HIS A 8 10.14 -22.17 7.19
CA HIS A 8 8.99 -21.40 7.66
C HIS A 8 9.37 -20.57 8.89
N LYS A 9 8.52 -19.62 9.28
CA LYS A 9 8.80 -18.62 10.32
C LYS A 9 9.33 -19.19 11.65
N PHE A 10 8.93 -20.39 12.03
CA PHE A 10 9.37 -21.02 13.29
C PHE A 10 10.73 -21.72 13.23
N ASN A 11 11.32 -21.90 12.04
CA ASN A 11 12.60 -22.60 11.87
C ASN A 11 13.60 -21.85 10.96
N GLU A 12 13.26 -20.66 10.50
CA GLU A 12 14.01 -19.90 9.49
C GLU A 12 15.48 -19.72 9.88
N SER A 13 15.76 -19.26 11.11
CA SER A 13 17.13 -19.03 11.57
C SER A 13 17.98 -20.31 11.62
N GLN A 14 17.37 -21.46 11.95
CA GLN A 14 18.08 -22.74 11.96
C GLN A 14 18.37 -23.21 10.53
N ARG A 15 17.42 -23.00 9.62
CA ARG A 15 17.50 -23.50 8.24
C ARG A 15 18.34 -22.61 7.33
N GLU A 16 18.38 -21.30 7.58
CA GLU A 16 19.22 -20.32 6.88
C GLU A 16 20.68 -20.75 6.80
N GLN A 17 21.28 -21.10 7.94
CA GLN A 17 22.68 -21.51 8.00
C GLN A 17 22.94 -22.81 7.22
N ALA A 18 21.98 -23.75 7.25
CA ALA A 18 22.08 -24.99 6.50
C ALA A 18 21.98 -24.74 4.98
N VAL A 19 21.09 -23.83 4.56
CA VAL A 19 20.96 -23.44 3.14
C VAL A 19 22.20 -22.70 2.68
N LEU A 20 22.69 -21.75 3.47
CA LEU A 20 23.88 -20.95 3.16
C LEU A 20 25.11 -21.84 2.92
N LYS A 21 25.33 -22.83 3.78
CA LYS A 21 26.41 -23.80 3.61
C LYS A 21 26.32 -24.57 2.29
N ARG A 22 25.11 -24.96 1.87
CA ARG A 22 24.89 -25.67 0.59
C ARG A 22 25.17 -24.75 -0.61
N LEU A 23 24.73 -23.50 -0.54
CA LEU A 23 25.04 -22.50 -1.57
C LEU A 23 26.55 -22.26 -1.71
N GLN A 24 27.27 -22.15 -0.59
CA GLN A 24 28.74 -22.02 -0.58
C GLN A 24 29.46 -23.26 -1.13
N GLN A 25 28.82 -24.43 -1.10
CA GLN A 25 29.33 -25.66 -1.71
C GLN A 25 29.04 -25.74 -3.22
N GLY A 26 28.39 -24.72 -3.79
CA GLY A 26 28.06 -24.64 -5.22
C GLY A 26 26.73 -25.30 -5.59
N GLU A 27 25.90 -25.68 -4.61
CA GLU A 27 24.55 -26.18 -4.89
C GLU A 27 23.61 -25.06 -5.35
N ILE A 28 22.63 -25.43 -6.17
CA ILE A 28 21.55 -24.53 -6.60
C ILE A 28 20.34 -24.78 -5.69
N VAL A 29 19.85 -23.71 -5.05
CA VAL A 29 18.66 -23.74 -4.19
C VAL A 29 17.58 -22.85 -4.76
N ALA A 30 16.37 -23.37 -4.88
CA ALA A 30 15.18 -22.61 -5.19
C ALA A 30 14.35 -22.41 -3.92
N GLN A 31 14.02 -21.17 -3.60
CA GLN A 31 13.07 -20.85 -2.55
C GLN A 31 11.66 -20.73 -3.14
N ILE A 32 10.70 -21.39 -2.50
CA ILE A 32 9.28 -21.34 -2.86
C ILE A 32 8.44 -21.02 -1.62
N CYS A 33 7.25 -20.50 -1.82
CA CYS A 33 6.23 -20.30 -0.78
C CYS A 33 4.93 -20.99 -1.20
N ASP A 34 3.97 -21.10 -0.28
CA ASP A 34 2.68 -21.72 -0.56
C ASP A 34 1.91 -20.97 -1.65
N ALA A 35 2.03 -19.63 -1.69
CA ALA A 35 1.40 -18.79 -2.70
C ALA A 35 2.17 -17.47 -2.93
N GLY A 36 2.22 -17.04 -4.19
CA GLY A 36 2.76 -15.74 -4.56
C GLY A 36 4.28 -15.72 -4.74
N THR A 37 4.91 -14.64 -4.26
CA THR A 37 6.35 -14.39 -4.39
C THR A 37 7.03 -14.56 -3.02
N PRO A 38 7.98 -15.49 -2.87
CA PRO A 38 8.66 -15.74 -1.60
C PRO A 38 9.33 -14.49 -1.01
N GLY A 39 9.39 -14.41 0.31
CA GLY A 39 10.05 -13.30 1.02
C GLY A 39 9.20 -12.04 1.20
N ILE A 40 7.99 -11.97 0.60
CA ILE A 40 7.03 -10.86 0.81
C ILE A 40 5.81 -11.39 1.57
N SER A 41 5.62 -10.91 2.80
CA SER A 41 4.62 -11.44 3.75
C SER A 41 4.82 -12.91 4.18
N ASP A 42 5.88 -13.55 3.68
CA ASP A 42 6.33 -14.90 4.01
C ASP A 42 7.82 -14.89 4.39
N PRO A 43 8.34 -15.95 5.04
CA PRO A 43 9.76 -16.11 5.34
C PRO A 43 10.65 -16.04 4.10
N GLY A 44 11.88 -15.56 4.26
CA GLY A 44 12.88 -15.54 3.18
C GLY A 44 13.73 -14.29 3.12
N MET A 45 13.24 -13.18 3.69
CA MET A 45 13.98 -11.92 3.72
C MET A 45 15.37 -12.08 4.36
N GLU A 46 15.46 -12.77 5.51
CA GLU A 46 16.73 -12.96 6.20
C GLU A 46 17.70 -13.87 5.43
N LEU A 47 17.20 -14.92 4.76
CA LEU A 47 18.04 -15.74 3.88
C LEU A 47 18.59 -14.94 2.69
N VAL A 48 17.74 -14.14 2.04
CA VAL A 48 18.14 -13.24 0.95
C VAL A 48 19.22 -12.27 1.44
N LYS A 49 19.05 -11.70 2.63
CA LYS A 49 20.02 -10.81 3.25
C LYS A 49 21.37 -11.50 3.49
N LEU A 50 21.36 -12.71 4.08
CA LEU A 50 22.58 -13.51 4.26
C LEU A 50 23.30 -13.78 2.94
N CYS A 51 22.55 -14.12 1.88
CA CYS A 51 23.12 -14.30 0.56
C CYS A 51 23.76 -13.02 0.00
N VAL A 52 23.14 -11.85 0.21
CA VAL A 52 23.73 -10.56 -0.16
C VAL A 52 25.02 -10.29 0.60
N ASP A 53 25.01 -10.48 1.93
CA ASP A 53 26.18 -10.25 2.79
C ASP A 53 27.36 -11.15 2.39
N GLU A 54 27.08 -12.37 1.94
CA GLU A 54 28.08 -13.36 1.50
C GLU A 54 28.39 -13.30 -0.02
N ASN A 55 27.87 -12.30 -0.74
CA ASN A 55 28.04 -12.13 -2.19
C ASN A 55 27.59 -13.34 -3.02
N ILE A 56 26.57 -14.06 -2.55
CA ILE A 56 25.95 -15.17 -3.28
C ILE A 56 24.93 -14.62 -4.30
N PRO A 57 24.99 -15.04 -5.58
CA PRO A 57 24.04 -14.58 -6.58
C PRO A 57 22.59 -14.92 -6.24
N ILE A 58 21.69 -13.95 -6.39
CA ILE A 58 20.26 -14.08 -6.18
C ILE A 58 19.55 -13.74 -7.49
N ILE A 59 18.69 -14.64 -7.96
CA ILE A 59 17.98 -14.50 -9.24
C ILE A 59 16.48 -14.46 -8.94
N PRO A 60 15.86 -13.26 -8.85
CA PRO A 60 14.42 -13.15 -8.66
C PRO A 60 13.68 -13.58 -9.94
N ILE A 61 12.64 -14.39 -9.79
CA ILE A 61 11.76 -14.80 -10.89
C ILE A 61 10.45 -14.02 -10.79
N PRO A 62 10.07 -13.22 -11.81
CA PRO A 62 8.79 -12.52 -11.80
C PRO A 62 7.65 -13.54 -11.82
N GLY A 63 6.58 -13.24 -11.10
CA GLY A 63 5.49 -14.18 -10.91
C GLY A 63 4.23 -13.56 -10.30
N PRO A 64 3.23 -14.39 -9.97
CA PRO A 64 1.97 -13.93 -9.43
C PRO A 64 2.17 -13.28 -8.05
N PHE A 65 1.45 -12.18 -7.82
CA PHE A 65 1.31 -11.59 -6.50
C PHE A 65 -0.11 -11.05 -6.31
N ALA A 66 -0.78 -11.51 -5.25
CA ALA A 66 -2.21 -11.29 -5.05
C ALA A 66 -2.58 -9.80 -5.09
N PHE A 67 -1.86 -8.93 -4.37
CA PHE A 67 -2.22 -7.52 -4.40
C PHE A 67 -1.99 -6.84 -5.74
N VAL A 68 -1.03 -7.28 -6.55
CA VAL A 68 -0.76 -6.67 -7.86
C VAL A 68 -1.93 -6.95 -8.78
N ALA A 69 -2.41 -8.20 -8.79
CA ALA A 69 -3.62 -8.58 -9.51
C ALA A 69 -4.83 -7.77 -9.01
N ALA A 70 -5.03 -7.69 -7.69
CA ALA A 70 -6.15 -6.95 -7.12
C ALA A 70 -6.11 -5.45 -7.45
N LEU A 71 -4.94 -4.81 -7.36
CA LEU A 71 -4.75 -3.40 -7.69
C LEU A 71 -5.06 -3.14 -9.16
N SER A 72 -4.58 -4.01 -10.06
CA SER A 72 -4.81 -3.87 -11.50
C SER A 72 -6.29 -3.89 -11.91
N ALA A 73 -7.14 -4.54 -11.11
CA ALA A 73 -8.58 -4.63 -11.35
C ALA A 73 -9.41 -3.68 -10.47
N SER A 74 -8.79 -2.91 -9.56
CA SER A 74 -9.50 -2.15 -8.51
C SER A 74 -10.17 -0.87 -8.96
N GLY A 75 -9.73 -0.29 -10.09
CA GLY A 75 -10.13 1.06 -10.49
C GLY A 75 -9.56 2.18 -9.60
N LEU A 76 -8.70 1.87 -8.63
CA LEU A 76 -7.98 2.85 -7.81
C LEU A 76 -6.70 3.31 -8.51
N ALA A 77 -6.15 4.45 -8.07
CA ALA A 77 -4.88 4.96 -8.59
C ALA A 77 -3.74 3.95 -8.42
N THR A 78 -2.96 3.77 -9.48
CA THR A 78 -1.87 2.79 -9.56
C THR A 78 -0.49 3.42 -9.72
N ASP A 79 -0.41 4.76 -9.86
CA ASP A 79 0.84 5.50 -9.98
C ASP A 79 1.69 5.38 -8.71
N GLU A 80 1.02 5.48 -7.55
CA GLU A 80 1.62 5.27 -6.23
C GLU A 80 0.70 4.45 -5.34
N PHE A 81 1.26 3.45 -4.67
CA PHE A 81 0.56 2.62 -3.71
C PHE A 81 1.48 2.19 -2.57
N THR A 82 0.89 1.92 -1.41
CA THR A 82 1.57 1.34 -0.26
C THR A 82 1.01 -0.04 0.01
N PHE A 83 1.85 -1.06 -0.18
CA PHE A 83 1.55 -2.40 0.34
C PHE A 83 1.85 -2.45 1.84
N VAL A 84 0.79 -2.45 2.64
CA VAL A 84 0.85 -2.53 4.11
C VAL A 84 0.99 -3.98 4.59
N GLY A 85 0.42 -4.93 3.84
CA GLY A 85 0.35 -6.34 4.23
C GLY A 85 -0.62 -6.56 5.40
N PHE A 86 -0.28 -7.46 6.32
CA PHE A 86 -1.09 -7.73 7.51
C PHE A 86 -0.89 -6.67 8.59
N LEU A 87 -2.00 -6.18 9.15
CA LEU A 87 -1.94 -5.25 10.28
C LEU A 87 -1.43 -5.91 11.57
N PRO A 88 -0.86 -5.12 12.51
CA PRO A 88 -0.52 -5.59 13.84
C PRO A 88 -1.70 -6.26 14.56
N LYS A 89 -1.40 -7.30 15.35
CA LYS A 89 -2.41 -8.03 16.13
C LYS A 89 -2.98 -7.18 17.27
N HIS A 90 -2.14 -6.36 17.90
CA HIS A 90 -2.54 -5.52 19.03
C HIS A 90 -3.35 -4.30 18.57
N ALA A 91 -4.43 -3.98 19.30
CA ALA A 91 -5.38 -2.95 18.88
C ALA A 91 -4.77 -1.55 18.78
N GLY A 92 -3.89 -1.17 19.72
CA GLY A 92 -3.22 0.13 19.71
C GLY A 92 -2.37 0.33 18.46
N SER A 93 -1.39 -0.55 18.23
CA SER A 93 -0.49 -0.46 17.08
C SER A 93 -1.21 -0.66 15.74
N ARG A 94 -2.29 -1.45 15.71
CA ARG A 94 -3.15 -1.55 14.52
C ARG A 94 -3.82 -0.23 14.19
N LYS A 95 -4.44 0.41 15.19
CA LYS A 95 -5.12 1.69 15.03
C LYS A 95 -4.13 2.78 14.60
N GLU A 96 -2.95 2.83 15.22
CA GLU A 96 -1.87 3.74 14.83
C GLU A 96 -1.47 3.55 13.36
N ARG A 97 -1.27 2.30 12.92
CA ARG A 97 -0.93 2.01 11.53
C ARG A 97 -2.04 2.42 10.55
N LEU A 98 -3.31 2.21 10.90
CA LEU A 98 -4.44 2.65 10.09
C LEU A 98 -4.52 4.18 10.00
N ILE A 99 -4.26 4.90 11.10
CA ILE A 99 -4.23 6.37 11.12
C ILE A 99 -3.12 6.92 10.21
N VAL A 100 -1.94 6.29 10.20
CA VAL A 100 -0.86 6.64 9.26
C VAL A 100 -1.34 6.43 7.83
N SER A 101 -1.84 5.22 7.54
CA SER A 101 -2.28 4.84 6.19
C SER A 101 -3.41 5.76 5.66
N ALA A 102 -4.32 6.22 6.52
CA ALA A 102 -5.42 7.11 6.14
C ALA A 102 -4.99 8.53 5.72
N LYS A 103 -3.77 8.93 6.06
CA LYS A 103 -3.19 10.22 5.67
C LYS A 103 -2.46 10.16 4.33
N GLU A 104 -2.11 8.98 3.87
CA GLU A 104 -1.38 8.77 2.63
C GLU A 104 -2.25 9.05 1.42
N VAL A 105 -1.66 9.69 0.41
CA VAL A 105 -2.29 9.99 -0.89
C VAL A 105 -2.30 8.78 -1.82
N ALA A 106 -1.31 7.90 -1.64
CA ALA A 106 -1.19 6.66 -2.38
C ALA A 106 -2.27 5.64 -1.97
N THR A 107 -2.68 4.78 -2.91
CA THR A 107 -3.60 3.66 -2.61
C THR A 107 -3.02 2.75 -1.53
N GLN A 108 -3.81 2.41 -0.52
CA GLN A 108 -3.38 1.61 0.62
C GLN A 108 -3.88 0.17 0.49
N ILE A 109 -2.98 -0.81 0.60
CA ILE A 109 -3.28 -2.21 0.30
C ILE A 109 -2.98 -3.09 1.51
N PHE A 110 -3.97 -3.88 1.94
CA PHE A 110 -3.92 -4.71 3.13
C PHE A 110 -4.26 -6.17 2.79
N TYR A 111 -3.65 -7.08 3.55
CA TYR A 111 -4.16 -8.45 3.67
C TYR A 111 -4.98 -8.58 4.93
N VAL A 112 -6.18 -9.15 4.80
CA VAL A 112 -7.17 -9.22 5.87
C VAL A 112 -7.58 -10.68 6.10
N LEU A 113 -7.47 -11.13 7.34
CA LEU A 113 -7.96 -12.46 7.70
C LEU A 113 -9.50 -12.48 7.63
N PRO A 114 -10.15 -13.54 7.14
CA PRO A 114 -11.60 -13.51 6.91
C PRO A 114 -12.43 -13.24 8.15
N HIS A 115 -12.05 -13.86 9.28
CA HIS A 115 -12.67 -13.64 10.58
C HIS A 115 -12.41 -12.24 11.17
N LYS A 116 -11.58 -11.43 10.51
CA LYS A 116 -11.27 -10.03 10.87
C LYS A 116 -11.85 -9.02 9.89
N LEU A 117 -12.48 -9.44 8.79
CA LEU A 117 -12.95 -8.51 7.75
C LEU A 117 -13.90 -7.45 8.32
N HIS A 118 -14.93 -7.87 9.04
CA HIS A 118 -15.90 -6.95 9.64
C HIS A 118 -15.22 -5.93 10.56
N GLN A 119 -14.35 -6.40 11.46
CA GLN A 119 -13.58 -5.53 12.34
C GLN A 119 -12.73 -4.53 11.55
N PHE A 120 -12.07 -5.00 10.49
CA PHE A 120 -11.25 -4.17 9.63
C PHE A 120 -12.07 -3.09 8.92
N ILE A 121 -13.22 -3.44 8.34
CA ILE A 121 -14.10 -2.48 7.65
C ILE A 121 -14.62 -1.42 8.63
N GLU A 122 -15.02 -1.81 9.84
CA GLU A 122 -15.45 -0.87 10.88
C GLU A 122 -14.35 0.12 11.27
N GLU A 123 -13.16 -0.40 11.59
CA GLU A 123 -12.00 0.43 11.94
C GLU A 123 -11.59 1.32 10.75
N ALA A 124 -11.57 0.79 9.53
CA ALA A 124 -11.20 1.52 8.32
C ALA A 124 -12.21 2.63 8.00
N SER A 125 -13.51 2.35 7.98
CA SER A 125 -14.55 3.36 7.73
C SER A 125 -14.51 4.50 8.76
N SER A 126 -14.27 4.17 10.03
CA SER A 126 -14.14 5.18 11.09
C SER A 126 -12.89 6.07 10.91
N ILE A 127 -11.78 5.52 10.43
CA ILE A 127 -10.49 6.22 10.36
C ILE A 127 -10.26 6.92 9.00
N PHE A 128 -10.60 6.27 7.89
CA PHE A 128 -10.44 6.79 6.52
C PHE A 128 -11.63 7.66 6.08
N GLY A 129 -12.80 7.45 6.69
CA GLY A 129 -14.08 8.03 6.34
C GLY A 129 -14.93 7.09 5.48
N GLY A 130 -16.22 6.95 5.80
CA GLY A 130 -17.12 6.00 5.13
C GLY A 130 -17.29 6.21 3.63
N CYS A 131 -17.10 7.43 3.12
CA CYS A 131 -17.20 7.75 1.69
C CYS A 131 -15.94 7.38 0.88
N ARG A 132 -14.86 6.90 1.52
CA ARG A 132 -13.63 6.54 0.81
C ARG A 132 -13.86 5.33 -0.09
N GLN A 133 -13.39 5.39 -1.33
CA GLN A 133 -13.49 4.25 -2.24
C GLN A 133 -12.58 3.11 -1.79
N CYS A 134 -13.01 1.88 -2.05
CA CYS A 134 -12.25 0.67 -1.74
C CYS A 134 -12.61 -0.47 -2.70
N ALA A 135 -11.70 -1.44 -2.78
CA ALA A 135 -11.90 -2.69 -3.50
C ALA A 135 -11.54 -3.88 -2.60
N ILE A 136 -12.31 -4.95 -2.70
CA ILE A 136 -12.16 -6.17 -1.90
C ILE A 136 -12.07 -7.33 -2.88
N ALA A 137 -10.88 -7.91 -3.01
CA ALA A 137 -10.62 -9.07 -3.84
C ALA A 137 -10.53 -10.31 -2.95
N ARG A 138 -11.37 -11.30 -3.22
CA ARG A 138 -11.48 -12.53 -2.45
C ARG A 138 -11.21 -13.74 -3.33
N GLU A 139 -10.47 -14.70 -2.79
CA GLU A 139 -10.25 -16.00 -3.43
C GLU A 139 -9.81 -15.88 -4.90
N MET A 140 -8.95 -14.89 -5.19
CA MET A 140 -8.46 -14.64 -6.55
C MET A 140 -7.85 -15.90 -7.16
N THR A 141 -8.16 -16.14 -8.42
CA THR A 141 -7.82 -17.31 -9.25
C THR A 141 -8.50 -18.62 -8.87
N LYS A 142 -9.42 -18.62 -7.88
CA LYS A 142 -10.11 -19.82 -7.39
C LYS A 142 -11.57 -19.85 -7.84
N ILE A 143 -12.25 -20.99 -7.60
CA ILE A 143 -13.67 -21.22 -8.00
C ILE A 143 -14.62 -20.17 -7.38
N HIS A 144 -14.30 -19.67 -6.19
CA HIS A 144 -15.09 -18.68 -5.46
C HIS A 144 -14.51 -17.27 -5.53
N GLU A 145 -13.77 -16.97 -6.61
CA GLU A 145 -13.26 -15.62 -6.86
C GLU A 145 -14.40 -14.59 -6.85
N GLU A 146 -14.18 -13.52 -6.09
CA GLU A 146 -15.13 -12.42 -5.96
C GLU A 146 -14.36 -11.11 -5.89
N PHE A 147 -14.79 -10.14 -6.68
CA PHE A 147 -14.23 -8.79 -6.68
C PHE A 147 -15.34 -7.79 -6.43
N TRP A 148 -15.21 -7.02 -5.36
CA TRP A 148 -16.20 -6.03 -4.94
C TRP A 148 -15.57 -4.63 -4.92
N CYS A 149 -16.30 -3.61 -5.34
CA CYS A 149 -15.88 -2.21 -5.33
C CYS A 149 -17.02 -1.32 -4.82
N GLY A 150 -16.65 -0.25 -4.11
CA GLY A 150 -17.58 0.74 -3.60
C GLY A 150 -16.94 1.53 -2.46
N THR A 151 -17.76 2.23 -1.70
CA THR A 151 -17.31 2.99 -0.52
C THR A 151 -17.15 2.10 0.70
N LEU A 152 -16.34 2.53 1.67
CA LEU A 152 -16.19 1.81 2.95
C LEU A 152 -17.53 1.65 3.69
N GLU A 153 -18.46 2.58 3.53
CA GLU A 153 -19.81 2.48 4.11
C GLU A 153 -20.67 1.41 3.41
N GLU A 154 -20.62 1.34 2.07
CA GLU A 154 -21.28 0.27 1.33
C GLU A 154 -20.69 -1.10 1.66
N ALA A 155 -19.37 -1.17 1.89
CA ALA A 155 -18.69 -2.38 2.31
C ALA A 155 -19.21 -2.89 3.67
N LYS A 156 -19.48 -1.98 4.63
CA LYS A 156 -20.10 -2.36 5.92
C LYS A 156 -21.42 -3.07 5.70
N GLY A 157 -22.28 -2.52 4.85
CA GLY A 157 -23.58 -3.12 4.52
C GLY A 157 -23.44 -4.47 3.83
N ALA A 158 -22.57 -4.55 2.82
CA ALA A 158 -22.37 -5.76 2.01
C ALA A 158 -21.80 -6.95 2.80
N PHE A 159 -20.92 -6.68 3.76
CA PHE A 159 -20.20 -7.71 4.53
C PHE A 159 -20.68 -7.84 5.99
N LEU A 160 -21.85 -7.27 6.34
CA LEU A 160 -22.41 -7.32 7.70
C LEU A 160 -22.77 -8.75 8.15
N THR A 161 -23.40 -9.52 7.27
CA THR A 161 -23.98 -10.83 7.57
C THR A 161 -23.22 -11.99 6.92
N CYS A 162 -22.34 -11.69 5.97
CA CYS A 162 -21.49 -12.69 5.32
C CYS A 162 -20.17 -12.79 6.08
N GLN A 163 -19.89 -13.95 6.69
CA GLN A 163 -18.51 -14.28 7.06
C GLN A 163 -17.79 -14.80 5.82
N PRO A 164 -16.96 -13.97 5.16
CA PRO A 164 -16.19 -14.45 4.03
C PRO A 164 -15.28 -15.59 4.49
N LYS A 165 -14.92 -16.46 3.55
CA LYS A 165 -13.87 -17.46 3.71
C LYS A 165 -12.76 -17.16 2.71
N GLY A 166 -11.58 -17.73 2.96
CA GLY A 166 -10.47 -17.72 2.01
C GLY A 166 -9.47 -16.60 2.24
N GLU A 167 -8.84 -16.15 1.15
CA GLU A 167 -7.88 -15.06 1.13
C GLU A 167 -8.56 -13.75 0.72
N ILE A 168 -8.19 -12.65 1.39
CA ILE A 168 -8.77 -11.33 1.14
C ILE A 168 -7.66 -10.30 0.99
N THR A 169 -7.63 -9.65 -0.17
CA THR A 169 -6.88 -8.42 -0.40
C THR A 169 -7.84 -7.24 -0.36
N PHE A 170 -7.55 -6.28 0.50
CA PHE A 170 -8.37 -5.09 0.70
C PHE A 170 -7.58 -3.85 0.27
N LEU A 171 -8.14 -3.07 -0.65
CA LEU A 171 -7.53 -1.85 -1.17
C LEU A 171 -8.40 -0.67 -0.78
N ILE A 172 -7.79 0.40 -0.29
CA ILE A 172 -8.46 1.64 0.07
C ILE A 172 -7.83 2.77 -0.71
N GLU A 173 -8.68 3.59 -1.34
CA GLU A 173 -8.27 4.80 -2.02
C GLU A 173 -7.45 5.70 -1.09
N GLY A 174 -6.36 6.24 -1.60
CA GLY A 174 -5.57 7.22 -0.88
C GLY A 174 -6.37 8.49 -0.57
N LYS A 175 -5.83 9.34 0.29
CA LYS A 175 -6.47 10.60 0.68
C LYS A 175 -6.53 11.49 -0.56
N ALA A 176 -7.72 11.95 -0.90
CA ALA A 176 -7.89 12.98 -1.91
C ALA A 176 -6.92 14.13 -1.61
N ASN A 177 -6.03 14.41 -2.55
CA ASN A 177 -5.32 15.68 -2.54
C ASN A 177 -6.41 16.74 -2.63
N CYS A 178 -6.48 17.63 -1.64
CA CYS A 178 -7.01 18.95 -1.93
C CYS A 178 -6.05 19.52 -2.97
N VAL A 179 -6.36 19.30 -4.25
CA VAL A 179 -5.80 20.12 -5.31
C VAL A 179 -6.28 21.51 -4.92
N VAL A 180 -5.40 22.29 -4.30
CA VAL A 180 -5.57 23.73 -4.29
C VAL A 180 -5.50 24.06 -5.77
N GLU A 181 -6.67 24.18 -6.42
CA GLU A 181 -6.73 24.69 -7.78
C GLU A 181 -5.88 25.94 -7.77
N ALA A 182 -4.91 26.01 -8.69
CA ALA A 182 -4.17 27.24 -8.87
C ALA A 182 -5.21 28.34 -9.08
N PRO A 183 -5.16 29.45 -8.31
CA PRO A 183 -6.16 30.49 -8.46
C PRO A 183 -6.20 30.90 -9.93
N SER A 184 -7.39 30.99 -10.51
CA SER A 184 -7.59 31.38 -11.89
C SER A 184 -6.94 32.74 -12.14
N GLU A 185 -6.61 33.08 -13.39
CA GLU A 185 -6.11 34.41 -13.74
C GLU A 185 -7.01 35.52 -13.18
N SER A 186 -8.33 35.31 -13.18
CA SER A 186 -9.29 36.25 -12.60
C SER A 186 -9.21 36.38 -11.06
N GLN A 187 -8.87 35.31 -10.35
CA GLN A 187 -8.65 35.37 -8.89
C GLN A 187 -7.34 36.10 -8.57
N LEU A 188 -6.28 35.86 -9.34
CA LEU A 188 -5.02 36.58 -9.24
C LEU A 188 -5.18 38.07 -9.56
N GLU A 189 -5.93 38.42 -10.61
CA GLU A 189 -6.24 39.81 -10.97
C GLU A 189 -7.03 40.54 -9.88
N ASN A 190 -7.98 39.84 -9.23
CA ASN A 190 -8.77 40.43 -8.15
C ASN A 190 -7.92 40.69 -6.91
N GLU A 191 -7.09 39.72 -6.48
CA GLU A 191 -6.15 39.92 -5.37
C GLU A 191 -5.16 41.05 -5.67
N LEU A 192 -4.65 41.12 -6.90
CA LEU A 192 -3.76 42.19 -7.34
C LEU A 192 -4.45 43.57 -7.23
N ARG A 193 -5.71 43.68 -7.69
CA ARG A 193 -6.50 44.92 -7.59
C ARG A 193 -6.76 45.30 -6.14
N GLU A 194 -7.08 44.34 -5.27
CA GLU A 194 -7.30 44.61 -3.85
C GLU A 194 -6.03 45.15 -3.17
N LEU A 195 -4.87 44.53 -3.41
CA LEU A 195 -3.59 44.96 -2.82
C LEU A 195 -3.17 46.36 -3.28
N ILE A 196 -3.39 46.68 -4.55
CA ILE A 196 -3.14 48.04 -5.09
C ILE A 196 -4.13 49.04 -4.48
N SER A 197 -5.41 48.69 -4.35
CA SER A 197 -6.42 49.56 -3.75
C SER A 197 -6.23 49.78 -2.24
N GLY A 198 -5.61 48.81 -1.56
CA GLY A 198 -5.19 48.88 -0.16
C GLY A 198 -3.95 49.75 0.08
N GLY A 199 -3.42 50.42 -0.95
CA GLY A 199 -2.32 51.37 -0.83
C GLY A 199 -0.93 50.73 -0.77
N GLN A 200 -0.79 49.45 -1.12
CA GLN A 200 0.54 48.84 -1.23
C GLN A 200 1.29 49.38 -2.45
N CYS A 201 2.60 49.58 -2.30
CA CYS A 201 3.43 50.02 -3.40
C CYS A 201 3.52 48.92 -4.49
N PRO A 202 3.49 49.27 -5.78
CA PRO A 202 3.54 48.29 -6.87
C PRO A 202 4.73 47.32 -6.79
N SER A 203 5.87 47.77 -6.27
CA SER A 203 7.06 46.93 -6.08
C SER A 203 6.85 45.83 -5.03
N SER A 204 6.19 46.12 -3.91
CA SER A 204 5.95 45.12 -2.86
C SER A 204 4.93 44.08 -3.29
N VAL A 205 3.99 44.47 -4.15
CA VAL A 205 3.00 43.55 -4.72
C VAL A 205 3.64 42.63 -5.76
N LEU A 206 4.53 43.15 -6.60
CA LEU A 206 5.33 42.35 -7.53
C LEU A 206 6.22 41.33 -6.80
N ASP A 207 6.88 41.72 -5.70
CA ASP A 207 7.69 40.80 -4.90
C ASP A 207 6.84 39.67 -4.27
N PHE A 208 5.64 39.98 -3.78
CA PHE A 208 4.71 39.01 -3.21
C PHE A 208 4.28 37.94 -4.23
N PHE A 209 3.90 38.36 -5.44
CA PHE A 209 3.51 37.43 -6.50
C PHE A 209 4.70 36.70 -7.12
N CYS A 210 5.87 37.34 -7.23
CA CYS A 210 7.08 36.72 -7.78
C CYS A 210 7.56 35.56 -6.88
N LEU A 211 7.51 35.71 -5.55
CA LEU A 211 7.77 34.59 -4.62
C LEU A 211 6.77 33.44 -4.81
N GLN A 212 5.47 33.73 -4.94
CA GLN A 212 4.46 32.69 -5.15
C GLN A 212 4.60 31.96 -6.49
N CYS A 213 5.02 32.66 -7.56
CA CYS A 213 5.24 32.06 -8.88
C CYS A 213 6.56 31.27 -8.97
N ILE A 214 7.64 31.76 -8.34
CA ILE A 214 8.94 31.07 -8.33
C ILE A 214 8.84 29.74 -7.57
N PHE A 215 8.11 29.69 -6.45
CA PHE A 215 7.88 28.43 -5.72
C PHE A 215 7.06 27.40 -6.53
N LYS A 216 6.31 27.82 -7.56
CA LYS A 216 5.52 26.92 -8.41
C LYS A 216 6.32 26.35 -9.58
N SER A 217 7.26 27.09 -10.16
CA SER A 217 8.04 26.61 -11.33
C SER A 217 9.11 25.57 -10.97
N VAL A 218 9.43 25.39 -9.69
CA VAL A 218 10.41 24.37 -9.21
C VAL A 218 9.73 23.03 -8.89
N LYS A 219 8.39 22.95 -8.99
CA LYS A 219 7.61 21.73 -8.69
C LYS A 219 6.87 21.13 -9.91
N SER A 220 7.14 21.61 -11.12
CA SER A 220 6.65 21.00 -12.38
C SER A 220 7.72 20.15 -13.04
#